data_AF-A0A1F9ZA44-F1
#
_entry.id   AF-A0A1F9ZA44-F1
#
_cell.length_a   1.000
_cell.length_b   1.000
_cell.length_c   1.000
_cell.angle_alpha   90.00
_cell.angle_beta   90.00
_cell.angle_gamma   90.00
#
_symmetry.space_group_name_H-M   'P 1'
#
loop_
_entity.id
_entity.type
_entity.pdbx_description
1 polymer ?
#
loop_
_entity_poly.entity_id
_entity_poly.type
_entity_poly.pdbx_seq_one_letter_code
_entity_poly.pdbx_strand_id
1 'polypeptide(L)'
;MPSIGDRLWEMGKSPSQHMALLTLGLASILVAALLASAMSVAGASGALIMSASALAAIGGFFLVVALFVGAYASSGDSVPAVVWRVAQLLVAALVLITIFA
;
A
#
# COMPACT_ATOMS: atom_id res chain seq x y z
N MET A 1 13.17 19.29 -13.49
CA MET A 1 11.86 18.96 -12.88
C MET A 1 12.08 17.85 -11.86
N PRO A 2 11.39 17.84 -10.70
CA PRO A 2 11.50 16.75 -9.73
C PRO A 2 11.05 15.44 -10.36
N SER A 3 11.78 14.36 -10.09
CA SER A 3 11.39 13.02 -10.55
C SER A 3 10.10 12.56 -9.84
N ILE A 4 9.44 11.53 -10.39
CA ILE A 4 8.29 10.90 -9.72
C ILE A 4 8.68 10.39 -8.32
N GLY A 5 9.89 9.85 -8.18
CA GLY A 5 10.41 9.40 -6.88
C GLY A 5 10.54 10.53 -5.87
N ASP A 6 11.05 11.69 -6.29
CA ASP A 6 11.18 12.87 -5.41
C ASP A 6 9.82 13.35 -4.93
N ARG A 7 8.81 13.34 -5.81
CA ARG A 7 7.43 13.72 -5.46
C ARG A 7 6.81 12.75 -4.46
N LEU A 8 7.00 11.45 -4.63
CA LEU A 8 6.50 10.43 -3.70
C LEU A 8 7.21 10.54 -2.33
N TRP A 9 8.50 10.84 -2.34
CA TRP A 9 9.28 11.08 -1.13
C TRP A 9 8.81 12.32 -0.37
N GLU A 10 8.52 13.42 -1.06
CA GLU A 10 7.93 14.62 -0.45
C GLU A 10 6.53 14.34 0.12
N MET A 11 5.70 13.58 -0.61
CA MET A 11 4.37 13.20 -0.14
C MET A 11 4.41 12.38 1.14
N GLY A 12 5.35 11.46 1.29
CA GLY A 12 5.41 10.66 2.51
C GLY A 12 6.06 11.37 3.71
N LYS A 13 6.72 12.52 3.50
CA LYS A 13 7.16 13.42 4.59
C LYS A 13 6.03 14.27 5.15
N SER A 14 5.02 14.58 4.34
CA SER A 14 3.84 15.33 4.76
C SER A 14 2.83 14.39 5.42
N PRO A 15 2.47 14.57 6.72
CA PRO A 15 1.57 13.65 7.42
C PRO A 15 0.20 13.47 6.74
N SER A 16 -0.35 14.54 6.16
CA SER A 16 -1.65 14.49 5.46
C SER A 16 -1.58 13.73 4.13
N GLN A 17 -0.51 13.92 3.37
CA GLN A 17 -0.31 13.23 2.08
C GLN A 17 0.08 11.76 2.30
N HIS A 18 0.87 11.47 3.34
CA HIS A 18 1.16 10.11 3.76
C HIS A 18 -0.11 9.33 4.13
N MET A 19 -1.00 9.95 4.93
CA MET A 19 -2.28 9.35 5.29
C MET A 19 -3.19 9.14 4.07
N ALA A 20 -3.16 10.05 3.10
CA ALA A 20 -3.88 9.88 1.84
C ALA A 20 -3.39 8.66 1.04
N LEU A 21 -2.07 8.43 0.96
CA LEU A 21 -1.51 7.23 0.30
C LEU A 21 -1.92 5.94 1.00
N LEU A 22 -1.89 5.91 2.34
CA LEU A 22 -2.35 4.76 3.12
C LEU A 22 -3.83 4.47 2.91
N THR A 23 -4.69 5.49 3.02
CA THR A 23 -6.14 5.34 2.86
C THR A 23 -6.50 4.94 1.43
N LEU A 24 -5.85 5.50 0.42
CA LEU A 24 -6.05 5.11 -0.98
C LEU A 24 -5.65 3.64 -1.20
N GLY A 25 -4.49 3.23 -0.69
CA GLY A 25 -4.00 1.85 -0.78
C GLY A 25 -4.95 0.86 -0.12
N LEU A 26 -5.35 1.14 1.13
CA LEU A 26 -6.29 0.32 1.90
C LEU A 26 -7.67 0.25 1.24
N ALA A 27 -8.22 1.38 0.78
CA ALA A 27 -9.53 1.41 0.13
C ALA A 27 -9.52 0.60 -1.17
N SER A 28 -8.44 0.69 -1.95
CA SER A 28 -8.30 -0.09 -3.18
C SER A 28 -8.23 -1.59 -2.93
N ILE A 29 -7.46 -2.02 -1.91
CA ILE A 29 -7.40 -3.42 -1.47
C ILE A 29 -8.76 -3.89 -0.96
N LEU A 30 -9.47 -3.06 -0.19
CA LEU A 30 -10.81 -3.39 0.33
C LEU A 30 -11.79 -3.62 -0.82
N VAL A 31 -11.81 -2.75 -1.82
CA VAL A 31 -12.67 -2.91 -3.00
C VAL A 31 -12.30 -4.14 -3.81
N ALA A 32 -11.01 -4.45 -3.97
CA ALA A 32 -10.56 -5.70 -4.59
C ALA A 32 -11.06 -6.94 -3.83
N ALA A 33 -10.99 -6.93 -2.50
CA ALA A 33 -11.47 -8.02 -1.64
C ALA A 33 -13.00 -8.16 -1.71
N LEU A 34 -13.73 -7.06 -1.78
CA LEU A 34 -15.19 -7.05 -1.96
C LEU A 34 -15.57 -7.62 -3.33
N LEU A 35 -14.87 -7.25 -4.40
CA LEU A 35 -15.06 -7.83 -5.74
C LEU A 35 -14.78 -9.33 -5.74
N ALA A 36 -13.68 -9.76 -5.13
CA ALA A 36 -13.35 -11.18 -4.98
C ALA A 36 -14.44 -11.96 -4.24
N SER A 37 -14.97 -11.39 -3.16
CA SER A 37 -16.07 -11.99 -2.39
C SER A 37 -17.35 -12.09 -3.22
N ALA A 38 -17.71 -11.03 -3.95
CA ALA A 38 -18.89 -11.01 -4.80
C ALA A 38 -18.81 -12.05 -5.93
N MET A 39 -17.62 -12.27 -6.50
CA MET A 39 -17.41 -13.30 -7.53
C MET A 39 -17.68 -14.72 -7.02
N SER A 40 -17.46 -14.99 -5.73
CA SER A 40 -17.74 -16.32 -5.16
C SER A 40 -19.25 -16.64 -5.08
N VAL A 41 -20.10 -15.61 -5.05
CA VAL A 41 -21.57 -15.75 -4.91
C VAL A 41 -22.29 -15.52 -6.24
N ALA A 42 -21.89 -14.52 -7.02
CA ALA A 42 -22.56 -14.10 -8.25
C ALA A 42 -21.94 -14.71 -9.52
N GLY A 43 -20.83 -15.44 -9.39
CA GLY A 43 -20.03 -15.91 -10.52
C GLY A 43 -18.99 -14.89 -10.98
N ALA A 44 -17.91 -15.38 -11.58
CA ALA A 44 -16.79 -14.55 -12.02
C ALA A 44 -16.86 -14.27 -13.53
N SER A 45 -16.57 -13.02 -13.91
CA SER A 45 -16.30 -12.67 -15.31
C SER A 45 -14.83 -12.26 -15.46
N GLY A 46 -14.26 -12.44 -16.65
CA GLY A 46 -12.88 -12.04 -16.92
C GLY A 46 -12.61 -10.57 -16.62
N ALA A 47 -13.59 -9.70 -16.87
CA ALA A 47 -13.50 -8.26 -16.55
C ALA A 47 -13.47 -7.99 -15.04
N LEU A 48 -14.25 -8.73 -14.24
CA LEU A 48 -14.27 -8.59 -12.78
C LEU A 48 -12.96 -9.10 -12.16
N ILE A 49 -12.42 -10.22 -12.66
CA ILE A 49 -11.12 -10.76 -12.22
C ILE A 49 -10.00 -9.77 -12.54
N MET A 50 -9.98 -9.22 -13.76
CA MET A 50 -9.00 -8.21 -14.18
C MET A 50 -9.11 -6.92 -13.35
N SER A 51 -10.33 -6.47 -13.05
CA SER A 51 -10.53 -5.27 -12.23
C SER A 51 -10.11 -5.49 -10.79
N ALA A 52 -10.45 -6.63 -10.19
CA ALA A 52 -10.06 -6.96 -8.82
C ALA A 52 -8.54 -7.09 -8.67
N SER A 53 -7.87 -7.76 -9.63
CA SER A 53 -6.40 -7.88 -9.63
C SER A 53 -5.71 -6.54 -9.87
N ALA A 54 -6.20 -5.70 -10.79
CA ALA A 54 -5.65 -4.37 -10.99
C ALA A 54 -5.79 -3.48 -9.74
N LEU A 55 -6.96 -3.50 -9.07
CA LEU A 55 -7.15 -2.78 -7.81
C LEU A 55 -6.24 -3.33 -6.70
N ALA A 56 -6.11 -4.65 -6.57
CA ALA A 56 -5.21 -5.24 -5.59
C ALA A 56 -3.77 -4.76 -5.82
N ALA A 57 -3.29 -4.77 -7.07
CA ALA A 57 -1.95 -4.32 -7.43
C ALA A 57 -1.74 -2.82 -7.17
N ILE A 58 -2.70 -1.97 -7.56
CA ILE A 58 -2.65 -0.52 -7.31
C ILE A 58 -2.63 -0.25 -5.81
N GLY A 59 -3.54 -0.87 -5.06
CA GLY A 59 -3.64 -0.73 -3.62
C GLY A 59 -2.39 -1.19 -2.89
N GLY A 60 -1.86 -2.36 -3.28
CA GLY A 60 -0.61 -2.91 -2.76
C GLY A 60 0.58 -1.99 -3.01
N PHE A 61 0.68 -1.41 -4.21
CA PHE A 61 1.74 -0.46 -4.55
C PHE A 61 1.72 0.77 -3.62
N PHE A 62 0.57 1.42 -3.47
CA PHE A 62 0.47 2.61 -2.62
C PHE A 62 0.70 2.30 -1.14
N LEU A 63 0.25 1.13 -0.68
CA LEU A 63 0.49 0.69 0.69
C LEU A 63 1.98 0.44 0.95
N VAL A 64 2.67 -0.24 0.03
CA VAL A 64 4.12 -0.48 0.11
C VAL A 64 4.88 0.84 0.13
N VAL A 65 4.56 1.78 -0.78
CA VAL A 65 5.20 3.10 -0.81
C VAL A 65 5.01 3.84 0.50
N ALA A 66 3.79 3.87 1.05
CA ALA A 66 3.52 4.55 2.31
C ALA A 66 4.27 3.91 3.48
N LEU A 67 4.30 2.58 3.59
CA LEU A 67 5.05 1.87 4.63
C LEU A 67 6.55 2.12 4.53
N PHE A 68 7.08 2.14 3.31
CA PHE A 68 8.50 2.42 3.06
C PHE A 68 8.84 3.85 3.47
N VAL A 69 8.05 4.84 3.04
CA VAL A 69 8.32 6.23 3.42
C VAL A 69 8.12 6.42 4.93
N GLY A 70 7.17 5.73 5.56
CA GLY A 70 6.96 5.79 7.01
C GLY A 70 8.18 5.30 7.78
N ALA A 71 8.79 4.20 7.32
CA ALA A 71 9.98 3.65 7.93
C ALA A 71 11.14 4.65 7.85
N TYR A 72 11.38 5.24 6.68
CA TYR A 72 12.49 6.17 6.49
C TYR A 72 12.23 7.60 6.98
N ALA A 73 10.98 8.03 7.10
CA ALA A 73 10.62 9.36 7.62
C ALA A 73 10.65 9.44 9.14
N SER A 74 10.51 8.30 9.85
CA SER A 74 10.78 8.29 11.28
C SER A 74 12.26 8.58 11.51
N SER A 75 12.62 9.79 11.95
CA SER A 75 13.99 10.17 12.28
C SER A 75 14.17 10.12 13.79
N GLY A 76 15.02 9.21 14.27
CA GLY A 76 15.29 9.00 15.69
C GLY A 76 15.91 7.64 15.97
N ASP A 77 16.91 7.61 16.85
CA ASP A 77 17.63 6.39 17.27
C ASP A 77 17.02 5.73 18.51
N SER A 78 15.82 6.16 18.91
CA SER A 78 15.12 5.54 20.03
C SER A 78 14.68 4.12 19.65
N VAL A 79 14.80 3.17 20.59
CA VAL A 79 14.37 1.77 20.40
C VAL A 79 12.93 1.68 19.84
N PRO A 80 11.95 2.48 20.31
CA PRO A 80 10.60 2.46 19.73
C PRO A 80 10.56 2.87 18.26
N ALA A 81 11.37 3.84 17.84
CA ALA A 81 11.44 4.26 16.44
C ALA A 81 12.00 3.14 15.55
N VAL A 82 13.07 2.47 16.00
CA VAL A 82 13.67 1.34 15.25
C VAL A 82 12.69 0.18 15.11
N VAL A 83 12.01 -0.21 16.18
CA VAL A 83 10.98 -1.27 16.15
C VAL A 83 9.85 -0.92 15.18
N TRP A 84 9.41 0.35 15.17
CA TRP A 84 8.39 0.84 14.26
C TRP A 84 8.80 0.73 12.79
N ARG A 85 10.04 1.11 12.45
CA ARG A 85 10.58 0.95 11.07
C ARG A 85 10.59 -0.50 10.62
N VAL A 86 11.06 -1.40 11.48
CA VAL A 86 11.13 -2.83 11.17
C VAL A 86 9.73 -3.40 10.95
N ALA A 87 8.76 -3.03 11.79
CA ALA A 87 7.37 -3.44 11.62
C ALA A 87 6.80 -2.96 10.27
N GLN A 88 7.02 -1.71 9.89
CA GLN A 88 6.55 -1.17 8.61
C GLN A 88 7.20 -1.89 7.40
N LEU A 89 8.50 -2.18 7.46
CA LEU A 89 9.20 -2.92 6.41
C LEU A 89 8.72 -4.37 6.30
N LEU A 90 8.46 -5.04 7.42
CA LEU A 90 7.90 -6.40 7.44
C LEU A 90 6.50 -6.43 6.83
N VAL A 91 5.64 -5.46 7.15
CA VAL A 91 4.31 -5.35 6.55
C VAL A 91 4.42 -5.05 5.05
N ALA A 92 5.35 -4.19 4.63
CA ALA A 92 5.58 -3.92 3.22
C ALA A 92 6.02 -5.19 2.47
N ALA A 93 6.93 -5.97 3.05
CA ALA A 93 7.35 -7.26 2.49
C ALA A 93 6.19 -8.25 2.42
N LEU A 94 5.35 -8.33 3.45
CA LEU A 94 4.15 -9.17 3.47
C LEU A 94 3.20 -8.79 2.33
N VAL A 95 2.97 -7.50 2.12
CA VAL A 95 2.10 -6.99 1.04
C VAL A 95 2.68 -7.33 -0.33
N LEU A 96 4.00 -7.19 -0.50
CA LEU A 96 4.67 -7.61 -1.74
C LEU A 96 4.46 -9.10 -2.04
N ILE A 97 4.63 -9.96 -1.03
CA ILE A 97 4.46 -11.42 -1.19
C ILE A 97 2.99 -11.78 -1.42
N THR A 98 2.07 -11.15 -0.72
CA THR A 98 0.64 -11.55 -0.76
C THR A 98 -0.11 -11.01 -1.96
N ILE A 99 0.31 -9.88 -2.53
CA ILE A 99 -0.38 -9.24 -3.66
C ILE A 99 0.32 -9.50 -4.99
N PHE A 100 1.65 -9.65 -5.00
CA PHE A 100 2.44 -9.69 -6.23
C PHE A 100 3.22 -10.99 -6.47
N ALA A 101 3.17 -11.97 -5.57
CA ALA A 101 3.72 -13.32 -5.80
C ALA A 101 2.68 -14.24 -6.46
#